data_AF-A0A832NDV5-F1
#
_entry.id   AF-A0A832NDV5-F1
#
_cell.length_a   1.000
_cell.length_b   1.000
_cell.length_c   1.000
_cell.angle_alpha   90.00
_cell.angle_beta   90.00
_cell.angle_gamma   90.00
#
_symmetry.space_group_name_H-M   'P 1'
#
loop_
_entity.id
_entity.type
_entity.pdbx_description
1 polymer ?
#
loop_
_entity_poly.entity_id
_entity_poly.type
_entity_poly.pdbx_seq_one_letter_code
_entity_poly.pdbx_strand_id
1 'polypeptide(L)'
;MSEEEVPLKPLSRADIHKLETALIIATLLREDVLQKIRESTERLTWIDSLAVAAGALARARAGMTAVQIAEDLGRSEATIRRHLSGRTEAAKLVEETYRRFASEGVKIELPTFARGSEELSRKVSELETRLKEVEERVKALEEKLAKARALAEELVKALS
;
A
#
# COMPACT_ATOMS: atom_id res chain seq x y z
N MET A 1 -7.80 -19.66 -12.70
CA MET A 1 -8.66 -18.47 -12.87
C MET A 1 -8.07 -17.70 -14.02
N SER A 2 -8.84 -17.45 -15.08
CA SER A 2 -8.36 -16.77 -16.28
C SER A 2 -7.75 -15.42 -15.90
N GLU A 3 -6.50 -15.17 -16.32
CA GLU A 3 -5.89 -13.84 -16.34
C GLU A 3 -6.76 -12.98 -17.28
N GLU A 4 -7.78 -12.33 -16.74
CA GLU A 4 -8.50 -11.31 -17.50
C GLU A 4 -7.57 -10.11 -17.66
N GLU A 5 -6.88 -10.07 -18.80
CA GLU A 5 -5.98 -9.00 -19.18
C GLU A 5 -6.74 -7.67 -19.18
N VAL A 6 -6.20 -6.67 -18.47
CA VAL A 6 -6.81 -5.34 -18.39
C VAL A 6 -6.57 -4.61 -19.71
N PRO A 7 -7.62 -4.25 -20.48
CA PRO A 7 -7.46 -3.70 -21.82
C PRO A 7 -7.09 -2.22 -21.78
N LEU A 8 -5.97 -1.85 -22.39
CA LEU A 8 -5.52 -0.44 -22.48
C LEU A 8 -6.29 0.40 -23.50
N LYS A 9 -7.02 -0.27 -24.39
CA LYS A 9 -7.97 0.30 -25.35
C LYS A 9 -9.32 -0.41 -25.15
N PRO A 10 -10.07 -0.05 -24.11
CA PRO A 10 -11.31 -0.73 -23.76
C PRO A 10 -12.38 -0.54 -24.85
N LEU A 11 -13.13 -1.61 -25.16
CA LEU A 11 -14.17 -1.60 -26.20
C LEU A 11 -15.59 -1.70 -25.61
N SER A 12 -15.73 -2.36 -24.46
CA SER A 12 -17.00 -2.51 -23.75
C SER A 12 -17.05 -1.68 -22.46
N ARG A 13 -18.25 -1.49 -21.89
CA ARG A 13 -18.40 -0.88 -20.57
C ARG A 13 -17.64 -1.65 -19.47
N ALA A 14 -17.59 -2.98 -19.58
CA ALA A 14 -16.84 -3.81 -18.65
C ALA A 14 -15.33 -3.55 -18.75
N ASP A 15 -14.81 -3.40 -19.98
CA ASP A 15 -13.41 -3.09 -20.23
C ASP A 15 -13.03 -1.70 -19.68
N ILE A 16 -13.90 -0.70 -19.87
CA ILE A 16 -13.72 0.65 -19.32
C ILE A 16 -13.59 0.55 -17.80
N HIS A 17 -14.49 -0.19 -17.16
CA HIS A 17 -14.46 -0.35 -15.71
C HIS A 17 -13.20 -1.10 -15.24
N LYS A 18 -12.79 -2.16 -15.93
CA LYS A 18 -11.54 -2.88 -15.63
C LYS A 18 -10.32 -1.96 -15.68
N LEU A 19 -10.20 -1.16 -16.74
CA LEU A 19 -9.10 -0.21 -16.88
C LEU A 19 -9.17 0.89 -15.82
N GLU A 20 -10.36 1.45 -15.56
CA GLU A 20 -10.59 2.45 -14.50
C GLU A 20 -10.15 1.91 -13.13
N THR A 21 -10.64 0.74 -12.73
CA THR A 21 -10.31 0.10 -11.45
C THR A 21 -8.81 -0.18 -11.35
N ALA A 22 -8.19 -0.71 -12.40
CA ALA A 22 -6.76 -0.98 -12.41
C ALA A 22 -5.94 0.31 -12.24
N LEU A 23 -6.32 1.39 -12.93
CA LEU A 23 -5.66 2.69 -12.83
C LEU A 23 -5.83 3.31 -11.43
N ILE A 24 -7.02 3.23 -10.85
CA ILE A 24 -7.27 3.71 -9.48
C ILE A 24 -6.37 2.95 -8.50
N ILE A 25 -6.45 1.62 -8.48
CA ILE A 25 -5.73 0.79 -7.51
C ILE A 25 -4.22 0.98 -7.69
N ALA A 26 -3.71 0.83 -8.91
CA ALA A 26 -2.26 0.91 -9.14
C ALA A 26 -1.70 2.31 -8.89
N THR A 27 -2.47 3.38 -9.11
CA THR A 27 -2.02 4.74 -8.79
C THR A 27 -2.09 5.01 -7.29
N LEU A 28 -3.18 4.60 -6.62
CA LEU A 28 -3.33 4.74 -5.18
C LEU A 28 -2.28 3.96 -4.40
N LEU A 29 -1.83 2.80 -4.89
CA LEU A 29 -0.85 1.97 -4.21
C LEU A 29 0.61 2.41 -4.42
N ARG A 30 0.86 3.47 -5.21
CA ARG A 30 2.21 4.03 -5.32
C ARG A 30 2.60 4.72 -4.02
N GLU A 31 3.83 4.49 -3.57
CA GLU A 31 4.34 5.04 -2.30
C GLU A 31 4.29 6.58 -2.27
N ASP A 32 4.67 7.23 -3.38
CA ASP A 32 4.66 8.70 -3.52
C ASP A 32 3.23 9.27 -3.45
N VAL A 33 2.24 8.53 -3.94
CA VAL A 33 0.83 8.93 -3.90
C VAL A 33 0.25 8.72 -2.49
N LEU A 34 0.54 7.59 -1.85
CA LEU A 34 0.11 7.32 -0.48
C LEU A 34 0.67 8.33 0.50
N GLN A 35 1.93 8.73 0.34
CA GLN A 35 2.54 9.76 1.16
C GLN A 35 1.83 11.11 0.98
N LYS A 36 1.59 11.54 -0.27
CA LYS A 36 0.84 12.78 -0.56
C LYS A 36 -0.55 12.77 0.06
N ILE A 37 -1.29 11.65 -0.05
CA ILE A 37 -2.61 11.51 0.57
C ILE A 37 -2.49 11.58 2.10
N ARG A 38 -1.48 10.95 2.70
CA ARG A 38 -1.29 10.96 4.16
C ARG A 38 -0.93 12.34 4.70
N GLU A 39 -0.13 13.12 3.98
CA GLU A 39 0.31 14.44 4.41
C GLU A 39 -0.72 15.53 4.13
N SER A 40 -1.58 15.35 3.14
CA SER A 40 -2.63 16.32 2.80
C SER A 40 -3.70 16.42 3.89
N THR A 41 -4.17 17.64 4.16
CA THR A 41 -5.38 17.91 4.94
C THR A 41 -6.66 17.66 4.12
N GLU A 42 -6.57 17.64 2.78
CA GLU A 42 -7.67 17.46 1.83
C GLU A 42 -7.66 16.06 1.21
N ARG A 43 -7.43 15.02 2.04
CA ARG A 43 -7.25 13.63 1.58
C ARG A 43 -8.39 13.13 0.71
N LEU A 44 -9.63 13.45 1.10
CA LEU A 44 -10.83 13.04 0.38
C LEU A 44 -10.89 13.68 -1.02
N THR A 45 -10.56 14.96 -1.13
CA THR A 45 -10.49 15.67 -2.41
C THR A 45 -9.42 15.09 -3.32
N TRP A 46 -8.27 14.70 -2.77
CA TRP A 46 -7.22 14.02 -3.52
C TRP A 46 -7.67 12.67 -4.08
N ILE A 47 -8.33 11.85 -3.25
CA ILE A 47 -8.85 10.54 -3.65
C ILE A 47 -9.94 10.70 -4.73
N ASP A 48 -10.87 11.64 -4.54
CA ASP A 48 -11.92 11.95 -5.52
C ASP A 48 -11.33 12.41 -6.86
N SER A 49 -10.39 13.34 -6.82
CA SER A 49 -9.70 13.85 -8.02
C SER A 49 -8.94 12.74 -8.77
N LEU A 50 -8.34 11.79 -8.06
CA LEU A 50 -7.66 10.63 -8.64
C LEU A 50 -8.65 9.65 -9.27
N ALA A 51 -9.76 9.35 -8.60
CA ALA A 51 -10.83 8.51 -9.15
C ALA A 51 -11.43 9.11 -10.43
N VAL A 52 -11.74 10.42 -10.42
CA VAL A 52 -12.26 11.13 -11.60
C VAL A 52 -11.22 11.14 -12.73
N ALA A 53 -9.94 11.33 -12.43
CA ALA A 53 -8.88 11.29 -13.43
C ALA A 53 -8.76 9.91 -14.11
N ALA A 54 -8.78 8.83 -13.31
CA ALA A 54 -8.72 7.46 -13.81
C ALA A 54 -9.96 7.10 -14.65
N GLY A 55 -11.16 7.44 -14.16
CA GLY A 55 -12.41 7.22 -14.90
C GLY A 55 -12.45 8.01 -16.21
N ALA A 56 -11.97 9.25 -16.20
CA ALA A 56 -11.88 10.08 -17.41
C ALA A 56 -10.91 9.49 -18.42
N LEU A 57 -9.71 9.09 -17.99
CA LEU A 57 -8.72 8.48 -18.87
C LEU A 57 -9.22 7.18 -19.49
N ALA A 58 -9.81 6.27 -18.68
CA ALA A 58 -10.30 4.98 -19.16
C ALA A 58 -11.34 5.15 -20.28
N ARG A 59 -12.26 6.09 -20.12
CA ARG A 59 -13.29 6.41 -21.13
C ARG A 59 -12.72 7.11 -22.36
N ALA A 60 -11.75 8.01 -22.18
CA ALA A 60 -11.05 8.63 -23.30
C ALA A 60 -10.30 7.57 -24.14
N ARG A 61 -9.74 6.53 -23.50
CA ARG A 61 -9.13 5.38 -24.20
C ARG A 61 -10.15 4.49 -24.91
N ALA A 62 -11.43 4.53 -24.52
CA ALA A 62 -12.55 3.95 -25.27
C ALA A 62 -13.06 4.84 -26.42
N GLY A 63 -12.44 6.01 -26.64
CA GLY A 63 -12.85 6.95 -27.70
C GLY A 63 -14.01 7.86 -27.33
N MET A 64 -14.42 7.93 -26.06
CA MET A 64 -15.47 8.85 -25.62
C MET A 64 -14.99 10.31 -25.65
N THR A 65 -15.89 11.22 -26.02
CA THR A 65 -15.64 12.67 -25.98
C THR A 65 -15.72 13.22 -24.56
N ALA A 66 -15.15 14.41 -24.31
CA ALA A 66 -15.19 15.04 -22.99
C ALA A 66 -16.62 15.27 -22.47
N VAL A 67 -17.58 15.55 -23.35
CA VAL A 67 -19.00 15.72 -23.00
C VAL A 67 -19.60 14.40 -22.53
N GLN A 68 -19.43 13.31 -23.30
CA GLN A 68 -19.93 11.98 -22.93
C GLN A 68 -19.32 11.48 -21.62
N ILE A 69 -18.04 11.75 -21.39
CA ILE A 69 -17.35 11.40 -20.14
C ILE A 69 -17.93 12.20 -18.98
N ALA A 70 -18.20 13.49 -19.18
CA ALA A 70 -18.78 14.36 -18.16
C ALA A 70 -20.17 13.88 -17.73
N GLU A 71 -21.02 13.50 -18.69
CA GLU A 71 -22.32 12.90 -18.43
C GLU A 71 -22.20 11.57 -17.68
N ASP A 72 -21.35 10.65 -18.14
CA ASP A 72 -21.20 9.31 -17.54
C ASP A 72 -20.59 9.35 -16.13
N LEU A 73 -19.69 10.31 -15.84
CA LEU A 73 -19.08 10.49 -14.53
C LEU A 73 -19.84 11.46 -13.60
N GLY A 74 -20.91 12.12 -14.09
CA GLY A 74 -21.64 13.13 -13.32
C GLY A 74 -20.80 14.35 -12.94
N ARG A 75 -19.91 14.81 -13.83
CA ARG A 75 -19.01 15.97 -13.62
C ARG A 75 -19.18 17.01 -14.71
N SER A 76 -18.62 18.19 -14.52
CA SER A 76 -18.62 19.21 -15.58
C SER A 76 -17.62 18.85 -16.70
N GLU A 77 -17.96 19.19 -17.94
CA GLU A 77 -17.04 19.01 -19.08
C GLU A 77 -15.71 19.74 -18.85
N ALA A 78 -15.73 20.93 -18.25
CA ALA A 78 -14.52 21.68 -17.89
C ALA A 78 -13.61 20.89 -16.94
N THR A 79 -14.19 20.22 -15.94
CA THR A 79 -13.44 19.33 -15.03
C THR A 79 -12.80 18.19 -15.80
N ILE A 80 -13.56 17.49 -16.65
CA ILE A 80 -13.04 16.39 -17.46
C ILE A 80 -11.92 16.85 -18.38
N ARG A 81 -12.08 17.97 -19.10
CA ARG A 81 -11.03 18.53 -19.96
C ARG A 81 -9.76 18.86 -19.20
N ARG A 82 -9.84 19.36 -17.95
CA ARG A 82 -8.66 19.61 -17.11
C ARG A 82 -7.91 18.31 -16.76
N HIS A 83 -8.62 17.23 -16.47
CA HIS A 83 -7.99 15.92 -16.23
C HIS A 83 -7.40 15.35 -17.52
N LEU A 84 -8.16 15.30 -18.62
CA LEU A 84 -7.68 14.74 -19.89
C LEU A 84 -6.48 15.50 -20.49
N SER A 85 -6.34 16.80 -20.20
CA SER A 85 -5.19 17.61 -20.62
C SER A 85 -3.97 17.49 -19.70
N GLY A 86 -4.01 16.67 -18.65
CA GLY A 86 -2.89 16.49 -17.72
C GLY A 86 -2.58 17.72 -16.86
N ARG A 87 -3.50 18.68 -16.78
CA ARG A 87 -3.29 19.92 -16.00
C ARG A 87 -3.42 19.70 -14.49
N THR A 88 -4.15 18.67 -14.08
CA THR A 88 -4.28 18.32 -12.66
C THR A 88 -3.19 17.34 -12.24
N GLU A 89 -2.77 17.42 -10.98
CA GLU A 89 -1.73 16.52 -10.47
C GLU A 89 -2.20 15.05 -10.46
N ALA A 90 -3.45 14.81 -10.09
CA ALA A 90 -4.10 13.50 -10.21
C ALA A 90 -4.03 12.93 -11.64
N ALA A 91 -4.26 13.76 -12.66
CA ALA A 91 -4.18 13.31 -14.05
C ALA A 91 -2.76 12.91 -14.47
N LYS A 92 -1.74 13.65 -14.02
CA LYS A 92 -0.34 13.29 -14.32
C LYS A 92 0.02 11.93 -13.71
N LEU A 93 -0.34 11.72 -12.43
CA LEU A 93 -0.08 10.45 -11.73
C LEU A 93 -0.77 9.27 -12.40
N VAL A 94 -2.03 9.44 -12.81
CA VAL A 94 -2.79 8.41 -13.53
C VAL A 94 -2.19 8.15 -14.92
N GLU A 95 -1.81 9.19 -15.66
CA GLU A 95 -1.19 9.04 -16.99
C GLU A 95 0.19 8.37 -16.91
N GLU A 96 0.97 8.63 -15.87
CA GLU A 96 2.20 7.88 -15.57
C GLU A 96 1.91 6.40 -15.33
N THR A 97 0.91 6.08 -14.50
CA THR A 97 0.50 4.70 -14.25
C THR A 97 0.06 4.00 -15.55
N TYR A 98 -0.75 4.67 -16.37
CA TYR A 98 -1.18 4.15 -17.68
C TYR A 98 0.01 3.91 -18.61
N ARG A 99 0.99 4.82 -18.67
CA ARG A 99 2.20 4.63 -19.48
C ARG A 99 3.01 3.41 -19.04
N ARG A 100 3.15 3.17 -17.73
CA ARG A 100 3.80 1.95 -17.21
C ARG A 100 3.04 0.70 -17.62
N PHE A 101 1.70 0.72 -17.53
CA PHE A 101 0.88 -0.40 -18.02
C PHE A 101 1.13 -0.69 -19.50
N ALA A 102 1.28 0.35 -20.33
CA ALA A 102 1.55 0.21 -21.75
C ALA A 102 2.96 -0.34 -22.06
N SER A 103 3.96 -0.05 -21.22
CA SER A 103 5.34 -0.51 -21.43
C SER A 103 5.65 -1.87 -20.80
N GLU A 104 5.11 -2.15 -19.61
CA GLU A 104 5.52 -3.28 -18.76
C GLU A 104 4.41 -4.32 -18.58
N GLY A 105 3.23 -4.06 -19.12
CA GLY A 105 2.00 -4.78 -18.82
C GLY A 105 1.35 -4.29 -17.52
N VAL A 106 0.10 -4.70 -17.29
CA VAL A 106 -0.64 -4.29 -16.09
C VAL A 106 -0.14 -5.08 -14.89
N LYS A 107 0.67 -4.42 -14.06
CA LYS A 107 1.18 -4.94 -12.79
C LYS A 107 0.76 -4.02 -11.65
N ILE A 108 0.02 -4.59 -10.71
CA ILE A 108 -0.40 -3.88 -9.49
C ILE A 108 0.54 -4.31 -8.38
N GLU A 109 1.50 -3.45 -8.05
CA GLU A 109 2.44 -3.71 -6.97
C GLU A 109 1.85 -3.28 -5.63
N LEU A 110 1.95 -4.17 -4.64
CA LEU A 110 1.65 -3.80 -3.26
C LEU A 110 2.78 -2.92 -2.70
N PRO A 111 2.45 -1.83 -1.99
CA PRO A 111 3.42 -0.94 -1.38
C PRO A 111 4.24 -1.65 -0.30
N THR A 112 5.43 -1.15 -0.01
CA THR A 112 6.42 -1.83 0.85
C THR A 112 5.90 -2.07 2.27
N PHE A 113 5.12 -1.15 2.84
CA PHE A 113 4.50 -1.37 4.16
C PHE A 113 3.50 -2.53 4.17
N ALA A 114 2.82 -2.81 3.05
CA ALA A 114 1.91 -3.94 2.95
C ALA A 114 2.66 -5.28 2.84
N ARG A 115 3.82 -5.29 2.14
CA ARG A 115 4.71 -6.46 2.10
C ARG A 115 5.40 -6.73 3.43
N GLY A 116 5.77 -5.66 4.15
CA GLY A 116 6.46 -5.75 5.43
C GLY A 116 5.61 -6.30 6.58
N SER A 117 4.28 -6.19 6.54
CA SER A 117 3.40 -6.56 7.65
C SER A 117 3.54 -8.02 8.09
N GLU A 118 3.65 -8.95 7.14
CA GLU A 118 3.72 -10.39 7.46
C GLU A 118 5.12 -10.82 7.94
N GLU A 119 6.17 -10.32 7.30
CA GLU A 119 7.55 -10.57 7.73
C GLU A 119 7.85 -9.91 9.09
N LEU A 120 7.32 -8.70 9.30
CA LEU A 120 7.43 -7.98 10.56
C LEU A 120 6.65 -8.71 11.66
N SER A 121 5.45 -9.21 11.38
CA SER A 121 4.68 -10.02 12.34
C SER A 121 5.40 -11.30 12.75
N ARG A 122 6.03 -12.01 11.80
CA ARG A 122 6.88 -13.18 12.10
C ARG A 122 8.09 -12.82 12.96
N LYS A 123 8.81 -11.75 12.60
CA LYS A 123 9.96 -11.27 13.39
C LYS A 123 9.55 -10.84 14.79
N VAL A 124 8.40 -10.18 14.96
CA VAL A 124 7.87 -9.80 16.27
C VAL A 124 7.59 -11.04 17.11
N SER A 125 6.90 -12.04 16.56
CA SER A 125 6.63 -13.29 17.29
C SER A 125 7.90 -14.08 17.66
N GLU A 126 8.89 -14.10 16.77
CA GLU A 126 10.19 -14.73 17.05
C GLU A 126 10.93 -13.99 18.18
N LEU A 127 10.95 -12.65 18.15
CA LEU A 127 11.56 -11.84 19.19
C LEU A 127 10.84 -11.99 20.54
N GLU A 128 9.51 -12.06 20.56
CA GLU A 128 8.73 -12.32 21.78
C GLU A 128 9.07 -13.69 22.39
N THR A 129 9.22 -14.71 21.56
CA THR A 129 9.61 -16.06 22.02
C THR A 129 11.02 -16.05 22.61
N ARG A 130 11.98 -15.43 21.90
CA ARG A 130 13.37 -15.31 22.37
C ARG A 130 13.47 -14.48 23.65
N LEU A 131 12.67 -13.42 23.77
CA LEU A 131 12.62 -12.60 24.98
C LEU A 131 12.20 -13.46 26.18
N LYS A 132 11.14 -14.26 26.03
CA LYS A 132 10.67 -15.16 27.08
C LYS A 132 11.71 -16.22 27.48
N GLU A 133 12.40 -16.82 26.51
CA GLU A 133 13.48 -17.77 26.80
C GLU A 133 14.64 -17.12 27.55
N VAL A 134 15.01 -15.89 27.19
CA VAL A 134 16.06 -15.13 27.88
C VAL A 134 15.62 -14.79 29.29
N GLU A 135 14.38 -14.34 29.50
CA GLU A 135 13.82 -14.05 30.84
C GLU A 135 13.83 -15.30 31.73
N GLU A 136 13.40 -16.45 31.22
CA GLU A 136 13.42 -17.72 31.96
C GLU A 136 14.86 -18.14 32.31
N ARG A 137 15.80 -17.96 31.38
CA ARG A 137 17.22 -18.25 31.62
C ARG A 137 17.83 -17.32 32.65
N VAL A 138 17.53 -16.03 32.60
CA VAL A 138 17.98 -15.04 33.58
C VAL A 138 17.47 -15.44 34.96
N LYS A 139 16.18 -15.73 35.09
CA LYS A 139 15.58 -16.17 36.36
C LYS A 139 16.24 -17.44 36.90
N ALA A 140 16.49 -18.44 36.05
CA ALA A 140 17.16 -19.67 36.45
C ALA A 140 18.63 -19.44 36.88
N LEU A 141 19.33 -18.52 36.22
CA LEU A 141 20.69 -18.14 36.59
C LEU A 141 20.71 -17.36 37.91
N GLU A 142 19.77 -16.46 38.13
CA GLU A 142 19.60 -15.74 39.40
C GLU A 142 19.35 -16.70 40.57
N GLU A 143 18.46 -17.68 40.39
CA GLU A 143 18.21 -18.73 41.40
C GLU A 143 19.46 -19.57 41.70
N LYS A 144 20.20 -19.97 40.65
CA LYS A 144 21.46 -20.71 40.83
C LYS A 144 22.52 -19.87 41.54
N LEU A 145 22.64 -18.59 41.18
CA LEU A 145 23.57 -17.66 41.80
C LEU A 145 23.23 -17.44 43.28
N ALA A 146 21.94 -17.30 43.61
CA ALA A 146 21.48 -17.18 44.99
C ALA A 146 21.84 -18.42 45.82
N LYS A 147 21.59 -19.64 45.29
CA LYS A 147 21.96 -20.90 45.95
C LYS A 147 23.47 -21.02 46.15
N ALA A 148 24.27 -20.69 45.13
CA ALA A 148 25.72 -20.75 45.21
C ALA A 148 26.28 -19.77 46.26
N ARG A 149 25.72 -18.55 46.34
CA ARG A 149 26.08 -17.56 47.37
C ARG A 149 25.75 -18.07 48.78
N ALA A 150 24.56 -18.62 48.99
CA ALA A 150 24.17 -19.19 50.28
C ALA A 150 25.11 -20.32 50.73
N LEU A 151 25.44 -21.24 49.81
CA LEU A 151 26.35 -22.35 50.11
C LEU A 151 27.77 -21.85 50.44
N ALA A 152 28.26 -20.84 49.72
CA ALA A 152 29.55 -20.22 49.99
C ALA A 152 29.58 -19.55 51.37
N GLU A 153 28.50 -18.85 51.77
CA GLU A 153 28.37 -18.28 53.10
C GLU A 153 28.34 -19.34 54.21
N GLU A 154 27.64 -20.47 54.01
CA GLU A 154 27.64 -21.60 54.94
C GLU A 154 29.04 -22.22 55.09
N LEU A 155 29.75 -22.43 53.99
CA LEU A 155 31.12 -22.96 54.02
C LEU A 155 32.09 -22.01 54.73
N VAL A 156 32.00 -20.70 54.48
CA VAL A 156 32.82 -19.70 55.18
C VAL A 156 32.55 -19.73 56.68
N LYS A 157 31.28 -19.85 57.10
CA LYS A 157 30.92 -19.98 58.52
C LYS A 157 31.42 -21.28 59.16
N ALA A 158 31.47 -22.38 58.42
CA ALA A 158 31.94 -23.67 58.93
C ALA A 158 33.48 -23.76 59.07
N LEU A 159 34.22 -22.90 58.35
CA LEU A 159 35.68 -22.84 58.36
C LEU A 159 36.25 -21.71 59.24
N SER A 160 35.38 -20.88 59.85
CA SER A 160 35.72 -19.80 60.79
C SER A 160 35.52 -20.28 62.23
#